data_AF-A0A7L2DQ51-F1
#
_entry.id   AF-A0A7L2DQ51-F1
#
_cell.length_a   1.000
_cell.length_b   1.000
_cell.length_c   1.000
_cell.angle_alpha   90.00
_cell.angle_beta   90.00
_cell.angle_gamma   90.00
#
_symmetry.space_group_name_H-M   'P 1'
#
loop_
_entity.id
_entity.type
_entity.pdbx_description
1 polymer ?
#
loop_
_entity_poly.entity_id
_entity_poly.type
_entity_poly.pdbx_seq_one_letter_code
_entity_poly.pdbx_strand_id
1 'polypeptide(L)'
;QLYREARECLTLLSQRLGSQKFFFGDSPASLDALVFSRLAPLLKAKLPNGKLQQHLKSLQNLCNYCTSILSLYFPWDRGESHLPPHPLGLGQPVPPDQLAEAEEDPHKRRKQLLSVLVGLAAMLGYAFLSGIVSIQRGSVGPAGRQPIALEEEEEEE
;
A
#
# COMPACT_ATOMS: atom_id res chain seq x y z
N GLN A 1 -11.59 33.37 3.59
CA GLN A 1 -12.59 33.17 4.66
C GLN A 1 -12.48 31.77 5.27
N LEU A 2 -12.67 30.70 4.49
CA LEU A 2 -12.57 29.29 4.93
C LEU A 2 -11.33 28.95 5.80
N TYR A 3 -10.15 29.42 5.40
CA TYR A 3 -8.91 29.19 6.16
C TYR A 3 -8.97 29.76 7.59
N ARG A 4 -9.57 30.94 7.75
CA ARG A 4 -9.70 31.60 9.04
C ARG A 4 -10.65 30.82 9.94
N GLU A 5 -11.80 30.43 9.40
CA GLU A 5 -12.80 29.61 10.10
C GLU A 5 -12.20 28.25 10.51
N ALA A 6 -11.44 27.59 9.62
CA ALA A 6 -10.75 26.34 9.94
C ALA A 6 -9.75 26.52 11.10
N ARG A 7 -8.97 27.61 11.11
CA ARG A 7 -8.04 27.90 12.23
C ARG A 7 -8.76 28.17 13.54
N GLU A 8 -9.85 28.93 13.49
CA GLU A 8 -10.68 29.21 14.66
C GLU A 8 -11.28 27.90 15.19
N CYS A 9 -11.79 27.03 14.31
CA CYS A 9 -12.29 25.70 14.67
C CYS A 9 -11.22 24.82 15.32
N LEU A 10 -10.01 24.74 14.76
CA LEU A 10 -8.89 24.00 15.37
C LEU A 10 -8.53 24.55 16.75
N THR A 11 -8.56 25.87 16.91
CA THR A 11 -8.28 26.52 18.19
C THR A 11 -9.37 26.20 19.22
N LEU A 12 -10.64 26.22 18.82
CA LEU A 12 -11.76 25.82 19.66
C LEU A 12 -11.69 24.35 20.04
N LEU A 13 -11.33 23.45 19.11
CA LEU A 13 -11.11 22.04 19.41
C LEU A 13 -9.99 21.85 20.44
N SER A 14 -8.88 22.57 20.28
CA SER A 14 -7.78 22.55 21.25
C SER A 14 -8.24 23.05 22.63
N GLN A 15 -9.03 24.12 22.70
CA GLN A 15 -9.59 24.61 23.97
C GLN A 15 -10.57 23.62 24.60
N ARG A 16 -11.41 22.97 23.79
CA ARG A 16 -12.38 21.97 24.25
C ARG A 16 -11.72 20.70 24.76
N LEU A 17 -10.62 20.28 24.13
CA LEU A 17 -9.82 19.14 24.60
C LEU A 17 -9.08 19.50 25.89
N GLY A 18 -8.54 20.72 25.98
CA GLY A 18 -7.84 21.19 27.17
C GLY A 18 -6.66 20.29 27.53
N SER A 19 -6.67 19.76 28.76
CA SER A 19 -5.70 18.79 29.29
C SER A 19 -6.17 17.34 29.21
N GLN A 20 -7.37 17.07 28.66
CA GLN A 20 -7.93 15.72 28.59
C GLN A 20 -7.28 14.93 27.45
N LYS A 21 -7.27 13.59 27.60
CA LYS A 21 -6.73 12.68 26.59
C LYS A 21 -7.66 12.53 25.39
N PHE A 22 -8.97 12.58 25.62
CA PHE A 22 -10.04 12.52 24.63
C PHE A 22 -11.11 13.57 24.94
N PHE A 23 -12.01 13.86 23.99
CA PHE A 23 -13.02 14.92 24.15
C PHE A 23 -14.02 14.65 25.29
N PHE A 24 -14.24 13.39 25.67
CA PHE A 24 -15.14 13.00 26.76
C PHE A 24 -14.39 12.40 27.97
N GLY A 25 -13.13 12.79 28.18
CA GLY A 25 -12.33 12.37 29.32
C GLY A 25 -11.29 11.31 28.94
N ASP A 26 -11.32 10.18 29.63
CA ASP A 26 -10.28 9.14 29.53
C ASP A 26 -10.61 8.01 28.55
N SER A 27 -11.86 7.96 28.07
CA SER A 27 -12.30 6.98 27.07
C SER A 27 -12.55 7.66 25.71
N PRO A 28 -12.12 7.03 24.61
CA PRO A 28 -12.41 7.52 23.27
C PRO A 28 -13.90 7.38 22.94
N ALA A 29 -14.46 8.40 22.32
CA ALA A 29 -15.87 8.48 21.90
C ALA A 29 -16.00 8.62 20.38
N SER A 30 -17.23 8.57 19.88
CA SER A 30 -17.54 8.74 18.45
C SER A 30 -17.08 10.09 17.89
N LEU A 31 -17.10 11.15 18.71
CA LEU A 31 -16.56 12.44 18.33
C LEU A 31 -15.06 12.35 18.06
N ASP A 32 -14.33 11.57 18.87
CA ASP A 32 -12.90 11.44 18.73
C ASP A 32 -12.53 10.83 17.37
N ALA A 33 -13.25 9.78 16.94
CA ALA A 33 -13.10 9.19 15.62
C ALA A 33 -13.36 10.20 14.48
N LEU A 34 -14.40 11.03 14.61
CA LEU A 34 -14.75 12.07 13.63
C LEU A 34 -13.73 13.21 13.56
N VAL A 35 -13.15 13.60 14.69
CA VAL A 35 -12.11 14.64 14.72
C VAL A 35 -10.80 14.06 14.21
N PHE A 36 -10.45 12.85 14.64
CA PHE A 36 -9.25 12.14 14.20
C PHE A 36 -9.22 11.94 12.68
N SER A 37 -10.32 11.52 12.06
CA SER A 37 -10.39 11.30 10.60
C SER A 37 -10.11 12.57 9.79
N ARG A 38 -10.33 13.76 10.38
CA ARG A 38 -10.02 15.05 9.75
C ARG A 38 -8.59 15.50 10.08
N LEU A 39 -8.14 15.31 11.32
CA LEU A 39 -6.83 15.77 11.77
C LEU A 39 -5.68 14.90 11.27
N ALA A 40 -5.85 13.57 11.22
CA ALA A 40 -4.76 12.66 10.86
C ALA A 40 -4.28 12.86 9.41
N PRO A 41 -5.16 12.94 8.38
CA PRO A 41 -4.73 13.28 7.03
C PRO A 41 -4.15 14.69 6.95
N LEU A 42 -4.72 15.66 7.68
CA LEU A 42 -4.23 17.04 7.70
C LEU A 42 -2.80 17.13 8.30
N LEU A 43 -2.46 16.26 9.25
CA LEU A 43 -1.13 16.16 9.85
C LEU A 43 -0.13 15.43 8.95
N LYS A 44 -0.54 14.31 8.32
CA LYS A 44 0.34 13.42 7.53
C LYS A 44 0.49 13.84 6.07
N ALA A 45 -0.50 14.50 5.48
CA ALA A 45 -0.47 14.86 4.06
C ALA A 45 0.56 15.97 3.78
N LYS A 46 1.21 15.88 2.62
CA LYS A 46 2.04 16.95 2.06
C LYS A 46 1.14 17.92 1.31
N LEU A 47 0.78 19.02 1.96
CA LEU A 47 -0.08 20.05 1.39
C LEU A 47 0.76 21.12 0.68
N PRO A 48 0.31 21.65 -0.47
CA PRO A 48 0.99 22.76 -1.16
C PRO A 48 0.98 24.06 -0.33
N ASN A 49 -0.01 24.21 0.55
CA ASN A 49 -0.11 25.31 1.50
C ASN A 49 -0.09 24.77 2.94
N GLY A 50 1.10 24.78 3.55
CA GLY A 50 1.32 24.24 4.89
C GLY A 50 0.86 25.13 6.05
N LYS A 51 0.27 26.32 5.81
CA LYS A 51 -0.03 27.25 6.91
C LYS A 51 -1.03 26.69 7.93
N LEU A 52 -2.06 25.97 7.47
CA LEU A 52 -3.06 25.35 8.37
C LEU A 52 -2.45 24.17 9.13
N GLN A 53 -1.66 23.36 8.44
CA GLN A 53 -0.93 22.24 9.04
C GLN A 53 0.09 22.72 10.07
N GLN A 54 0.76 23.85 9.82
CA GLN A 54 1.66 24.49 10.78
C GLN A 54 0.91 25.02 12.00
N HIS A 55 -0.26 25.64 11.82
CA HIS A 55 -1.12 26.05 12.93
C HIS A 55 -1.56 24.84 13.76
N LEU A 56 -1.96 23.73 13.11
CA LEU A 56 -2.31 22.50 13.81
C LEU A 56 -1.12 21.92 14.59
N LYS A 57 0.08 21.90 13.98
CA LYS A 57 1.32 21.47 14.65
C LYS A 57 1.72 22.35 15.82
N SER A 58 1.29 23.63 15.85
CA SER A 58 1.51 24.49 17.01
C SER A 58 0.64 24.09 18.22
N LEU A 59 -0.47 23.40 17.97
CA LEU A 59 -1.41 22.93 18.98
C LEU A 59 -1.01 21.52 19.44
N GLN A 60 -0.02 21.45 20.34
CA GLN A 60 0.58 20.20 20.80
C GLN A 60 -0.43 19.23 21.43
N ASN A 61 -1.47 19.73 22.10
CA ASN A 61 -2.50 18.88 22.68
C ASN A 61 -3.28 18.08 21.62
N LEU A 62 -3.62 18.71 20.49
CA LEU A 62 -4.26 18.03 19.36
C LEU A 62 -3.32 17.04 18.67
N CYS A 63 -2.03 17.35 18.59
CA CYS A 63 -1.04 16.41 18.07
C CYS A 63 -0.92 15.17 18.98
N ASN A 64 -0.81 15.36 20.30
CA ASN A 64 -0.74 14.28 21.28
C ASN A 64 -2.01 13.42 21.29
N TYR A 65 -3.17 14.06 21.14
CA TYR A 65 -4.45 13.41 20.95
C TYR A 65 -4.45 12.49 19.71
N CYS A 66 -4.00 12.97 18.55
CA CYS A 66 -3.92 12.15 17.34
C CYS A 66 -2.95 10.97 17.52
N THR A 67 -1.79 11.20 18.14
CA THR A 67 -0.83 10.15 18.46
C THR A 67 -1.39 9.12 19.43
N SER A 68 -2.19 9.54 20.41
CA SER A 68 -2.83 8.65 21.38
C SER A 68 -3.84 7.72 20.70
N ILE A 69 -4.64 8.24 19.77
CA ILE A 69 -5.60 7.44 19.00
C ILE A 69 -4.89 6.46 18.07
N LEU A 70 -3.84 6.93 17.36
CA LEU A 70 -3.00 6.05 16.53
C LEU A 70 -2.40 4.91 17.35
N SER A 71 -1.85 5.21 18.53
CA SER A 71 -1.27 4.17 19.38
C SER A 71 -2.30 3.19 19.94
N LEU A 72 -3.55 3.63 20.16
CA LEU A 72 -4.59 2.81 20.76
C LEU A 72 -5.27 1.89 19.74
N TYR A 73 -5.52 2.38 18.53
CA TYR A 73 -6.31 1.67 17.51
C TYR A 73 -5.50 1.24 16.27
N PHE A 74 -4.33 1.83 16.05
CA PHE A 74 -3.49 1.59 14.88
C PHE A 74 -2.01 1.36 15.28
N PRO A 75 -1.69 0.44 16.21
CA PRO A 75 -0.33 0.25 16.71
C PRO A 75 0.68 -0.14 15.62
N TRP A 76 0.22 -0.73 14.52
CA TRP A 76 1.06 -1.10 13.36
C TRP A 76 1.51 0.12 12.53
N ASP A 77 0.73 1.21 12.49
CA ASP A 77 1.00 2.42 11.68
C ASP A 77 2.16 3.28 12.23
N ARG A 78 2.96 2.74 13.15
CA ARG A 78 4.17 3.37 13.69
C ARG A 78 5.39 3.19 12.76
N GLY A 79 5.35 2.24 11.82
CA GLY A 79 6.45 1.92 10.90
C GLY A 79 6.30 2.49 9.48
N GLU A 80 5.08 2.84 9.07
CA GLU A 80 4.74 3.26 7.70
C GLU A 80 5.06 4.72 7.38
N SER A 81 6.30 5.16 7.61
CA SER A 81 6.81 6.34 6.88
C SER A 81 7.39 5.97 5.51
N HIS A 82 7.31 4.70 5.09
CA HIS A 82 7.94 4.21 3.85
C HIS A 82 7.24 3.03 3.14
N LEU A 83 5.93 2.81 3.28
CA LEU A 83 5.27 1.80 2.43
C LEU A 83 4.98 2.33 1.00
N PRO A 84 5.33 1.56 -0.05
CA PRO A 84 4.96 1.86 -1.42
C PRO A 84 3.44 1.71 -1.59
N PRO A 85 2.83 2.28 -2.66
CA PRO A 85 1.39 2.28 -2.84
C PRO A 85 0.89 0.84 -3.02
N HIS A 86 0.24 0.30 -2.00
CA HIS A 86 -0.54 -0.94 -2.12
C HIS A 86 -1.94 -0.54 -2.59
N PRO A 87 -2.44 -1.08 -3.71
CA PRO A 87 -3.81 -0.85 -4.12
C PRO A 87 -4.75 -1.51 -3.11
N LEU A 88 -5.72 -0.75 -2.60
CA LEU A 88 -6.78 -1.21 -1.72
C LEU A 88 -7.54 -2.35 -2.42
N GLY A 89 -7.31 -3.58 -1.97
CA GLY A 89 -8.04 -4.78 -2.37
C GLY A 89 -8.69 -5.40 -1.14
N LEU A 90 -10.01 -5.33 -1.10
CA LEU A 90 -10.85 -5.86 -0.04
C LEU A 90 -10.87 -7.40 -0.14
N GLY A 91 -10.27 -8.07 0.85
CA GLY A 91 -10.50 -9.49 1.14
C GLY A 91 -9.41 -10.46 0.69
N GLN A 92 -8.63 -10.97 1.64
CA GLN A 92 -8.28 -12.39 1.70
C GLN A 92 -7.78 -12.78 3.11
N PRO A 93 -8.26 -13.89 3.70
CA PRO A 93 -7.73 -14.44 4.94
C PRO A 93 -6.56 -15.38 4.62
N VAL A 94 -5.42 -15.22 5.29
CA VAL A 94 -4.24 -16.09 5.14
C VAL A 94 -3.66 -16.39 6.55
N PRO A 95 -3.19 -17.62 6.82
CA PRO A 95 -3.32 -18.36 8.09
C PRO A 95 -2.40 -17.90 9.24
N PRO A 96 -2.63 -18.41 10.48
CA PRO A 96 -1.76 -18.12 11.60
C PRO A 96 -0.58 -19.10 11.59
N ASP A 97 0.58 -18.64 11.14
CA ASP A 97 1.89 -19.12 11.60
C ASP A 97 2.99 -18.28 10.95
N GLN A 98 3.41 -17.24 11.66
CA GLN A 98 4.78 -16.68 11.68
C GLN A 98 4.78 -15.40 12.54
N LEU A 99 4.66 -15.61 13.85
CA LEU A 99 5.32 -14.74 14.82
C LEU A 99 6.80 -15.16 14.87
N ALA A 100 7.68 -14.18 15.14
CA ALA A 100 9.14 -14.30 15.27
C ALA A 100 9.87 -14.19 13.91
N GLU A 101 10.80 -13.28 13.64
CA GLU A 101 11.53 -12.30 14.44
C GLU A 101 11.98 -11.18 13.47
N ALA A 102 12.23 -10.00 14.01
CA ALA A 102 13.07 -9.02 13.34
C ALA A 102 14.50 -9.57 13.20
N GLU A 103 14.93 -9.90 11.99
CA GLU A 103 16.34 -10.06 11.64
C GLU A 103 16.53 -9.68 10.16
N GLU A 104 17.39 -8.70 9.92
CA GLU A 104 17.70 -8.16 8.60
C GLU A 104 18.56 -9.15 7.81
N ASP A 105 17.90 -10.08 7.11
CA ASP A 105 18.57 -11.25 6.53
C ASP A 105 18.81 -11.14 4.98
N PRO A 106 20.04 -11.37 4.48
CA PRO A 106 20.39 -11.35 3.04
C PRO A 106 19.67 -12.42 2.18
N HIS A 107 18.89 -13.32 2.79
CA HIS A 107 18.13 -14.37 2.10
C HIS A 107 16.95 -13.88 1.25
N LYS A 108 16.50 -12.62 1.38
CA LYS A 108 15.38 -12.09 0.58
C LYS A 108 15.71 -12.00 -0.92
N ARG A 109 16.95 -11.63 -1.28
CA ARG A 109 17.43 -11.59 -2.68
C ARG A 109 17.50 -12.98 -3.30
N ARG A 110 17.97 -13.98 -2.54
CA ARG A 110 18.06 -15.36 -3.03
C ARG A 110 16.67 -15.93 -3.32
N LYS A 111 15.68 -15.68 -2.45
CA LYS A 111 14.30 -16.12 -2.66
C LYS A 111 13.67 -15.48 -3.92
N GLN A 112 13.93 -14.20 -4.18
CA GLN A 112 13.48 -13.52 -5.41
C GLN A 112 14.15 -14.06 -6.67
N LEU A 113 15.46 -14.34 -6.63
CA LEU A 113 16.17 -14.95 -7.75
C LEU A 113 15.65 -16.36 -8.04
N LEU A 114 15.36 -17.14 -7.00
CA LEU A 114 14.80 -18.49 -7.13
C LEU A 114 13.41 -18.45 -7.78
N SER A 115 12.53 -17.51 -7.38
CA SER A 115 11.20 -17.40 -8.01
C SER A 115 11.28 -17.00 -9.49
N VAL A 116 12.20 -16.10 -9.85
CA VAL A 116 12.43 -15.71 -11.25
C VAL A 116 12.97 -16.88 -12.06
N LEU A 117 13.93 -17.64 -11.51
CA LEU A 117 14.49 -18.83 -12.15
C LEU A 117 13.44 -19.92 -12.39
N VAL A 118 12.63 -20.22 -11.37
CA VAL A 118 11.56 -21.21 -11.48
C VAL A 118 10.52 -20.77 -12.50
N GLY A 119 10.13 -19.50 -12.49
CA GLY A 119 9.21 -18.93 -13.48
C GLY A 119 9.75 -19.04 -14.91
N LEU A 120 11.02 -18.68 -15.13
CA LEU A 120 11.65 -18.79 -16.45
C LEU A 120 11.76 -20.24 -16.93
N ALA A 121 12.15 -21.16 -16.04
CA ALA A 121 12.22 -22.58 -16.36
C ALA A 121 10.84 -23.17 -16.72
N ALA A 122 9.79 -22.79 -15.99
CA ALA A 122 8.42 -23.19 -16.29
C ALA A 122 7.93 -22.61 -17.62
N MET A 123 8.20 -21.32 -17.90
CA MET A 123 7.83 -20.70 -19.17
C MET A 123 8.54 -21.35 -20.36
N LEU A 124 9.84 -21.65 -20.24
CA LEU A 124 10.58 -22.35 -21.28
C LEU A 124 10.05 -23.78 -21.46
N GLY A 125 9.86 -24.52 -20.36
CA GLY A 125 9.30 -25.88 -20.40
C GLY A 125 7.92 -25.94 -21.04
N TYR A 126 7.04 -25.00 -20.70
CA TYR A 126 5.73 -24.85 -21.32
C TYR A 126 5.85 -24.53 -22.81
N ALA A 127 6.71 -23.58 -23.19
CA ALA A 127 6.92 -23.23 -24.60
C ALA A 127 7.45 -24.41 -25.45
N PHE A 128 8.23 -25.31 -24.86
CA PHE A 128 8.68 -26.55 -25.51
C PHE A 128 7.57 -27.60 -25.60
N LEU A 129 6.80 -27.83 -24.53
CA LEU A 129 5.70 -28.81 -24.51
C LEU A 129 4.54 -28.39 -25.42
N SER A 130 4.20 -27.10 -25.42
CA SER A 130 3.15 -26.53 -26.25
C SER A 130 3.55 -26.37 -27.72
N GLY A 131 4.77 -26.77 -28.10
CA GLY A 131 5.23 -26.76 -29.49
C GLY A 131 5.45 -25.36 -30.10
N ILE A 132 5.48 -24.31 -29.27
CA ILE A 132 5.66 -22.92 -29.70
C ILE A 132 7.12 -22.66 -30.14
N VAL A 133 8.08 -23.44 -29.63
CA VAL A 133 9.50 -23.38 -30.02
C VAL A 133 9.88 -24.64 -30.80
N SER A 134 9.88 -24.53 -32.14
CA SER A 134 10.45 -25.55 -33.03
C SER A 134 11.97 -25.34 -33.13
N ILE A 135 12.76 -26.22 -32.51
CA ILE A 135 14.21 -26.27 -32.73
C ILE A 135 14.44 -26.92 -34.10
N GLN A 136 14.46 -26.12 -35.17
CA GLN A 136 15.13 -26.55 -36.40
C GLN A 136 16.64 -26.54 -36.15
N ARG A 137 17.21 -27.71 -35.83
CA ARG A 137 18.64 -27.93 -36.01
C ARG A 137 18.90 -27.80 -37.51
N GLY A 138 19.47 -26.67 -37.92
CA GLY A 138 19.90 -26.44 -39.29
C GLY A 138 20.90 -27.52 -39.71
N SER A 139 20.42 -28.52 -40.45
CA SER A 139 21.25 -29.27 -41.39
C SER A 139 21.14 -28.56 -42.74
N VAL A 140 22.31 -28.30 -43.32
CA VAL A 140 22.52 -27.70 -44.65
C VAL A 140 21.66 -28.37 -45.74
N GLY A 141 21.02 -27.57 -46.60
CA GLY A 141 20.65 -27.95 -47.98
C GLY A 141 19.21 -27.60 -48.40
N PRO A 142 18.97 -27.22 -49.68
CA PRO A 142 18.08 -26.10 -50.01
C PRO A 142 16.73 -26.52 -50.62
N ALA A 143 15.90 -25.49 -50.79
CA ALA A 143 14.80 -25.34 -51.75
C ALA A 143 13.37 -25.47 -51.22
N GLY A 144 12.59 -24.42 -51.48
CA GLY A 144 11.21 -24.60 -51.94
C GLY A 144 10.13 -23.89 -51.14
N ARG A 145 9.72 -22.73 -51.68
CA ARG A 145 8.31 -22.29 -51.86
C ARG A 145 7.46 -21.87 -50.63
N GLN A 146 7.15 -20.57 -50.61
CA GLN A 146 5.94 -19.90 -50.09
C GLN A 146 4.64 -20.56 -50.65
N PRO A 147 3.40 -20.39 -50.09
CA PRO A 147 2.81 -19.13 -49.60
C PRO A 147 1.75 -19.17 -48.45
N ILE A 148 1.22 -17.97 -48.18
CA ILE A 148 0.20 -17.40 -47.26
C ILE A 148 -1.20 -18.07 -47.23
N ALA A 149 -1.89 -18.09 -46.08
CA ALA A 149 -3.37 -17.97 -45.85
C ALA A 149 -3.65 -17.94 -44.31
N LEU A 150 -4.19 -16.89 -43.66
CA LEU A 150 -5.59 -16.40 -43.53
C LEU A 150 -6.59 -17.38 -42.89
N GLU A 151 -7.16 -16.93 -41.76
CA GLU A 151 -8.51 -17.19 -41.15
C GLU A 151 -8.77 -18.66 -40.72
N GLU A 152 -9.50 -18.99 -39.64
CA GLU A 152 -10.85 -18.63 -39.17
C GLU A 152 -10.90 -18.80 -37.61
N GLU A 153 -11.49 -17.87 -36.85
CA GLU A 153 -12.82 -17.93 -36.18
C GLU A 153 -13.02 -19.11 -35.19
N GLU A 154 -13.35 -18.77 -33.92
CA GLU A 154 -14.58 -19.15 -33.16
C GLU A 154 -14.79 -20.68 -33.00
N GLU A 155 -15.05 -21.24 -31.81
CA GLU A 155 -16.27 -21.07 -31.01
C GLU A 155 -16.05 -21.57 -29.56
N GLU A 156 -16.95 -21.12 -28.70
CA GLU A 156 -17.19 -21.46 -27.30
C GLU A 156 -17.50 -22.95 -27.05
N GLU A 157 -17.12 -23.47 -25.87
CA GLU A 157 -18.06 -23.96 -24.82
C GLU A 157 -17.36 -24.05 -23.45
#